data_AF-A0AAN7HNF7-F1
#
_entry.id   AF-A0AAN7HNF7-F1
#
_cell.length_a   1.000
_cell.length_b   1.000
_cell.length_c   1.000
_cell.angle_alpha   90.00
_cell.angle_beta   90.00
_cell.angle_gamma   90.00
#
_symmetry.space_group_name_H-M   'P 1'
#
loop_
_entity.id
_entity.type
_entity.pdbx_description
1 polymer ?
#
loop_
_entity_poly.entity_id
_entity_poly.type
_entity_poly.pdbx_seq_one_letter_code
_entity_poly.pdbx_strand_id
1 'polypeptide(L)'
;MKFSVIIAGLFSAMAVKAAVYEINFATNADALDCQTRDIKYINKVSDSHLVNDAQLTLTNAKECNPVILEQFDAVCPALVSRSCA
;
A
#
# COMPACT_ATOMS: atom_id res chain seq x y z
N MET A 1 26.28 44.22 -20.57
CA MET A 1 25.14 43.46 -21.10
C MET A 1 24.91 42.24 -20.21
N LYS A 2 23.65 42.07 -19.77
CA LYS A 2 22.97 41.00 -19.02
C LYS A 2 23.79 39.90 -18.29
N PHE A 3 23.71 39.94 -16.96
CA PHE A 3 23.91 38.81 -16.04
C PHE A 3 22.76 37.81 -16.21
N SER A 4 23.07 36.58 -16.61
CA SER A 4 22.11 35.47 -16.58
C SER A 4 22.28 34.72 -15.27
N VAL A 5 21.43 35.03 -14.29
CA VAL A 5 21.30 34.25 -13.06
C VAL A 5 20.49 33.00 -13.40
N ILE A 6 21.15 31.83 -13.35
CA ILE A 6 20.46 30.54 -13.45
C ILE A 6 19.90 30.25 -12.05
N ILE A 7 18.61 30.53 -11.86
CA ILE A 7 17.87 30.09 -10.69
C ILE A 7 17.63 28.59 -10.89
N ALA A 8 18.56 27.77 -10.42
CA ALA A 8 18.34 26.35 -10.23
C ALA A 8 17.29 26.19 -9.12
N GLY A 9 16.03 26.09 -9.51
CA GLY A 9 14.94 25.72 -8.61
C GLY A 9 15.22 24.31 -8.08
N LEU A 10 15.72 24.24 -6.85
CA LEU A 10 15.68 23.04 -6.03
C LEU A 10 14.20 22.75 -5.76
N PHE A 11 13.56 21.98 -6.64
CA PHE A 11 12.31 21.32 -6.29
C PHE A 11 12.67 20.30 -5.23
N SER A 12 12.48 20.68 -3.96
CA SER A 12 12.43 19.74 -2.85
C SER A 12 11.35 18.72 -3.19
N ALA A 13 11.76 17.60 -3.80
CA ALA A 13 10.92 16.42 -3.87
C ALA A 13 10.65 16.04 -2.41
N MET A 14 9.47 16.44 -1.91
CA MET A 14 8.99 15.93 -0.64
C MET A 14 8.97 14.41 -0.83
N ALA A 15 9.83 13.70 -0.11
CA ALA A 15 9.81 12.25 -0.08
C ALA A 15 8.44 11.87 0.49
N VAL A 16 7.48 11.60 -0.39
CA VAL A 16 6.16 11.16 0.04
C VAL A 16 6.39 9.76 0.58
N LYS A 17 6.36 9.62 1.91
CA LYS A 17 6.51 8.34 2.59
C LYS A 17 5.34 7.48 2.13
N ALA A 18 5.62 6.47 1.31
CA ALA A 18 4.62 5.51 0.90
C ALA A 18 4.24 4.67 2.13
N ALA A 19 2.95 4.55 2.40
CA ALA A 19 2.45 3.58 3.37
C ALA A 19 2.56 2.18 2.81
N VAL A 20 3.07 1.27 3.63
CA VAL A 20 3.09 -0.16 3.34
C VAL A 20 2.14 -0.84 4.30
N TYR A 21 1.11 -1.49 3.76
CA TYR A 21 0.20 -2.34 4.51
C TYR A 21 0.66 -3.78 4.36
N GLU A 22 0.77 -4.48 5.47
CA GLU A 22 1.10 -5.90 5.48
C GLU A 22 -0.06 -6.63 6.12
N ILE A 23 -0.62 -7.59 5.40
CA ILE A 23 -1.75 -8.39 5.85
C ILE A 23 -1.31 -9.84 5.85
N ASN A 24 -1.20 -10.42 7.04
CA ASN A 24 -0.72 -11.78 7.22
C ASN A 24 -1.90 -12.73 7.38
N PHE A 25 -1.78 -13.89 6.74
CA PHE A 25 -2.75 -14.98 6.73
C PHE A 25 -2.12 -16.25 7.28
N ALA A 26 -2.97 -17.25 7.56
CA ALA A 26 -2.49 -18.55 8.01
C ALA A 26 -1.81 -19.33 6.87
N THR A 27 -2.30 -19.19 5.63
CA THR A 27 -1.77 -19.88 4.46
C THR A 27 -1.68 -18.97 3.22
N ASN A 28 -0.88 -19.37 2.23
CA ASN A 28 -0.83 -18.68 0.93
C ASN A 28 -2.18 -18.73 0.18
N ALA A 29 -2.93 -19.83 0.31
CA ALA A 29 -4.25 -19.96 -0.29
C ALA A 29 -5.22 -18.91 0.26
N ASP A 30 -5.18 -18.64 1.57
CA ASP A 30 -6.00 -17.61 2.20
C ASP A 30 -5.65 -16.20 1.72
N ALA A 31 -4.35 -15.94 1.54
CA ALA A 31 -3.87 -14.66 1.01
C ALA A 31 -4.35 -14.42 -0.44
N LEU A 32 -4.28 -15.46 -1.28
CA LEU A 32 -4.76 -15.41 -2.66
C LEU A 32 -6.29 -15.32 -2.76
N ASP A 33 -7.02 -16.01 -1.90
CA ASP A 33 -8.49 -15.93 -1.82
C ASP A 33 -8.91 -14.50 -1.43
N CYS A 34 -8.30 -13.94 -0.39
CA CYS A 34 -8.50 -12.55 0.03
C CYS A 34 -8.20 -11.56 -1.10
N GLN A 35 -7.04 -11.70 -1.76
CA GLN A 35 -6.67 -10.86 -2.89
C GLN A 35 -7.71 -10.95 -4.01
N THR A 36 -8.16 -12.15 -4.36
CA THR A 36 -9.11 -12.37 -5.45
C THR A 36 -10.50 -11.80 -5.13
N ARG A 37 -10.95 -11.95 -3.87
CA ARG A 37 -12.25 -11.43 -3.42
C ARG A 37 -12.34 -9.92 -3.53
N ASP A 38 -11.28 -9.19 -3.19
CA ASP A 38 -11.31 -7.72 -3.15
C ASP A 38 -10.28 -7.04 -4.07
N ILE A 39 -9.88 -7.71 -5.16
CA ILE A 39 -8.88 -7.20 -6.11
C ILE A 39 -9.24 -5.81 -6.65
N LYS A 40 -10.53 -5.50 -6.80
CA LYS A 40 -11.01 -4.17 -7.24
C LYS A 40 -10.73 -3.09 -6.20
N TYR A 41 -10.96 -3.38 -4.92
CA TYR A 41 -10.66 -2.45 -3.84
C TYR A 41 -9.14 -2.29 -3.70
N ILE A 42 -8.40 -3.40 -3.69
CA ILE A 42 -6.93 -3.43 -3.64
C ILE A 42 -6.32 -2.53 -4.74
N ASN A 43 -6.75 -2.69 -6.00
CA ASN A 43 -6.30 -1.86 -7.11
C ASN A 43 -6.71 -0.38 -6.99
N LYS A 44 -7.77 -0.07 -6.23
CA LYS A 44 -8.22 1.30 -6.00
C LYS A 44 -7.41 1.99 -4.90
N VAL A 45 -6.98 1.24 -3.89
CA VAL A 45 -6.35 1.80 -2.68
C VAL A 45 -4.84 1.54 -2.60
N SER A 46 -4.24 0.87 -3.57
CA SER A 46 -2.80 0.64 -3.62
C SER A 46 -2.25 1.01 -5.00
N ASP A 47 -1.05 1.57 -5.02
CA ASP A 47 -0.29 1.78 -6.26
C ASP A 47 0.35 0.47 -6.74
N SER A 48 0.71 -0.40 -5.79
CA SER A 48 1.14 -1.76 -6.06
C SER A 48 0.71 -2.70 -4.96
N HIS A 49 0.55 -3.98 -5.30
CA HIS A 49 0.28 -5.02 -4.34
C HIS A 49 0.90 -6.34 -4.77
N LEU A 50 1.24 -7.18 -3.80
CA LEU A 50 1.86 -8.48 -4.01
C LEU A 50 1.36 -9.45 -2.95
N VAL A 51 1.07 -10.68 -3.34
CA VAL A 51 0.99 -11.80 -2.39
C VAL A 51 2.34 -12.51 -2.38
N ASN A 52 2.99 -12.55 -1.22
CA ASN A 52 4.20 -13.31 -0.99
C ASN A 52 3.96 -14.31 0.14
N ASP A 53 4.07 -15.60 -0.15
CA ASP A 53 3.69 -16.68 0.78
C ASP A 53 2.31 -16.42 1.41
N ALA A 54 2.20 -16.34 2.73
CA ALA A 54 0.94 -16.08 3.43
C ALA A 54 0.73 -14.58 3.74
N GLN A 55 1.36 -13.65 3.01
CA GLN A 55 1.23 -12.22 3.23
C GLN A 55 0.75 -11.49 1.97
N LEU A 56 -0.24 -10.63 2.10
CA LEU A 56 -0.61 -9.62 1.11
C LEU A 56 0.01 -8.28 1.52
N THR A 57 0.93 -7.78 0.70
CA THR A 57 1.56 -6.47 0.87
C THR A 57 0.91 -5.48 -0.09
N LEU A 58 0.51 -4.30 0.41
CA LEU A 58 -0.04 -3.20 -0.38
C LEU A 58 0.85 -1.98 -0.17
N THR A 59 1.25 -1.32 -1.25
CA THR A 59 1.98 -0.04 -1.19
C THR A 59 1.09 1.07 -1.70
N ASN A 60 1.00 2.16 -0.95
CA ASN A 60 0.23 3.35 -1.30
C ASN A 60 1.12 4.58 -1.10
N ALA A 61 1.14 5.51 -2.05
CA ALA A 61 1.87 6.77 -2.00
C ALA A 61 1.29 7.78 -0.99
N LYS A 62 0.32 7.40 -0.17
CA LYS A 62 -0.28 8.20 0.91
C LYS A 62 0.04 7.59 2.27
N GLU A 63 -0.27 8.33 3.34
CA GLU A 63 -0.14 7.84 4.71
C GLU A 63 -1.09 6.69 5.04
N CYS A 64 -0.80 6.00 6.15
CA CYS A 64 -1.60 4.91 6.68
C CYS A 64 -3.05 5.33 6.94
N ASN A 65 -3.99 4.66 6.27
CA ASN A 65 -5.41 4.84 6.44
C ASN A 65 -6.01 3.60 7.12
N PRO A 66 -6.50 3.71 8.37
CA PRO A 66 -7.06 2.56 9.10
C PRO A 66 -8.28 1.95 8.41
N VAL A 67 -9.04 2.71 7.62
CA VAL A 67 -10.21 2.21 6.88
C VAL A 67 -9.84 1.12 5.86
N ILE A 68 -8.62 1.20 5.30
CA ILE A 68 -8.11 0.16 4.39
C ILE A 68 -7.96 -1.15 5.15
N LEU A 69 -7.39 -1.11 6.36
CA LEU A 69 -7.24 -2.30 7.19
C LEU A 69 -8.60 -2.87 7.60
N GLU A 70 -9.55 -2.03 8.02
CA GLU A 70 -10.91 -2.44 8.43
C GLU A 70 -11.65 -3.20 7.31
N GLN A 71 -11.47 -2.80 6.06
CA GLN A 71 -12.04 -3.52 4.91
C GLN A 71 -11.51 -4.96 4.84
N PHE A 72 -10.22 -5.19 5.10
CA PHE A 72 -9.63 -6.52 5.08
C PHE A 72 -10.12 -7.42 6.23
N ASP A 73 -10.46 -6.87 7.39
CA ASP A 73 -11.14 -7.68 8.43
C ASP A 73 -12.49 -8.19 7.96
N ALA A 74 -13.24 -7.35 7.24
CA ALA A 74 -14.59 -7.67 6.82
C ALA A 74 -14.61 -8.68 5.66
N VAL A 75 -13.65 -8.60 4.76
CA VAL A 75 -13.63 -9.41 3.53
C VAL A 75 -12.75 -10.66 3.65
N CYS A 76 -11.77 -10.66 4.55
CA CYS A 76 -10.79 -11.73 4.65
C CYS A 76 -10.83 -12.42 6.03
N PRO A 77 -11.68 -13.45 6.20
CA PRO A 77 -11.94 -14.07 7.50
C PRO A 77 -10.76 -14.86 8.07
N ALA A 78 -9.78 -15.21 7.24
CA ALA A 78 -8.57 -15.95 7.62
C ALA A 78 -7.36 -15.05 7.93
N LEU A 79 -7.59 -13.74 8.05
CA LEU A 79 -6.57 -12.77 8.46
C LEU A 79 -6.08 -13.09 9.87
N VAL A 80 -4.76 -13.17 10.04
CA VAL A 80 -4.10 -13.45 11.33
C VAL A 80 -3.63 -12.15 11.98
N SER A 81 -3.01 -11.27 11.20
CA SER A 81 -2.54 -9.97 11.68
C SER A 81 -2.41 -8.98 10.54
N ARG A 82 -2.33 -7.70 10.89
CA ARG A 82 -2.17 -6.61 9.92
C ARG A 82 -1.42 -5.44 10.53
N SER A 83 -0.65 -4.74 9.70
CA SER A 83 0.13 -3.56 10.07
C SER A 83 0.10 -2.53 8.94
N CYS A 84 0.40 -1.29 9.29
CA CYS A 84 0.71 -0.25 8.33
C CYS A 84 1.91 0.56 8.83
N ALA A 85 2.88 0.81 7.95
CA ALA A 85 4.12 1.52 8.25
C ALA A 85 4.38 2.64 7.24
#